data_AF-A0A832U6P9-F1
#
_entry.id   AF-A0A832U6P9-F1
#
_cell.length_a   1.000
_cell.length_b   1.000
_cell.length_c   1.000
_cell.angle_alpha   90.00
_cell.angle_beta   90.00
_cell.angle_gamma   90.00
#
_symmetry.space_group_name_H-M   'P 1'
#
loop_
_entity.id
_entity.type
_entity.pdbx_description
1 polymer ?
#
loop_
_entity_poly.entity_id
_entity_poly.type
_entity_poly.pdbx_seq_one_letter_code
_entity_poly.pdbx_strand_id
1 'polypeptide(L)' 'AVFIRAPVVTEVGPGVEVLARIPEGIVAVRSGRHMAFAFHPELGGDLRLHRMFLESLGV' A
#
# COMPACT_ATOMS: atom_id res chain seq x y z
N ALA A 1 5.39 7.34 6.63
CA ALA A 1 4.94 5.93 6.76
C ALA A 1 5.56 5.33 8.00
N VAL A 2 4.85 4.44 8.71
CA VAL A 2 5.33 3.81 9.97
C VAL A 2 5.48 2.30 9.75
N PHE A 3 6.69 1.77 9.84
CA PHE A 3 7.00 0.36 9.61
C PHE A 3 7.30 -0.35 10.94
N ILE A 4 6.67 -1.50 11.22
CA ILE A 4 6.88 -2.29 12.43
C ILE A 4 7.05 -3.75 12.04
N ARG A 5 8.29 -4.26 12.06
CA ARG A 5 8.62 -5.63 11.59
C ARG A 5 8.00 -5.91 10.21
N ALA A 6 8.10 -4.92 9.32
CA ALA A 6 7.40 -4.90 8.05
C ALA A 6 7.90 -6.00 7.10
N PRO A 7 6.99 -6.66 6.36
CA PRO A 7 7.39 -7.50 5.23
C PRO A 7 7.85 -6.63 4.05
N VAL A 8 8.47 -7.24 3.06
CA VAL A 8 8.77 -6.61 1.76
C VAL A 8 8.22 -7.49 0.65
N VAL A 9 7.57 -6.89 -0.34
CA VAL A 9 7.07 -7.63 -1.50
C VAL A 9 8.26 -7.96 -2.42
N THR A 10 8.46 -9.26 -2.67
CA THR A 10 9.58 -9.78 -3.48
C THR A 10 9.27 -9.85 -4.97
N GLU A 11 8.00 -10.07 -5.33
CA GLU A 11 7.53 -10.18 -6.72
C GLU A 11 6.08 -9.66 -6.83
N VAL A 12 5.70 -9.18 -8.02
CA VAL A 12 4.32 -8.82 -8.36
C VAL A 12 3.89 -9.53 -9.64
N GLY A 13 2.64 -10.04 -9.63
CA GLY A 13 2.05 -10.69 -10.79
C GLY A 13 1.44 -9.70 -11.81
N PRO A 14 0.96 -10.20 -12.96
CA PRO A 14 0.29 -9.37 -13.96
C PRO A 14 -0.92 -8.61 -13.40
N GLY A 15 -1.07 -7.34 -13.78
CA GLY A 15 -2.19 -6.50 -13.33
C GLY A 15 -2.08 -5.98 -11.90
N VAL A 16 -0.96 -6.23 -11.21
CA VAL A 16 -0.63 -5.58 -9.94
C VAL A 16 0.13 -4.29 -10.22
N GLU A 17 -0.40 -3.18 -9.73
CA GLU A 17 0.24 -1.86 -9.79
C GLU A 17 1.09 -1.63 -8.54
N VAL A 18 2.34 -1.19 -8.74
CA VAL A 18 3.22 -0.78 -7.65
C VAL A 18 2.98 0.69 -7.34
N LEU A 19 2.45 0.98 -6.15
CA LEU A 19 2.12 2.34 -5.72
C LEU A 19 3.31 3.04 -5.06
N ALA A 20 4.16 2.29 -4.35
CA ALA A 20 5.33 2.85 -3.68
C ALA A 20 6.47 1.82 -3.53
N ARG A 21 7.70 2.33 -3.63
CA ARG A 21 8.94 1.62 -3.40
C ARG A 21 9.85 2.45 -2.49
N ILE A 22 10.55 1.77 -1.59
CA ILE A 22 11.65 2.31 -0.78
C ILE A 22 12.95 1.55 -1.12
N PRO A 23 14.13 1.96 -0.65
CA PRO A 23 15.39 1.26 -0.98
C PRO A 23 15.36 -0.26 -0.72
N GLU A 24 14.63 -0.69 0.32
CA GLU A 24 14.47 -2.08 0.71
C GLU A 24 13.55 -2.88 -0.22
N GLY A 25 12.66 -2.23 -0.97
CA GLY A 25 11.77 -2.89 -1.92
C GLY A 25 10.38 -2.27 -2.05
N ILE A 26 9.45 -3.06 -2.60
CA ILE A 26 8.06 -2.66 -2.80
C ILE A 26 7.31 -2.71 -1.47
N VAL A 27 6.61 -1.63 -1.14
CA VAL A 27 5.91 -1.48 0.16
C VAL A 27 4.45 -1.08 0.03
N ALA A 28 3.98 -0.76 -1.17
CA ALA A 28 2.57 -0.54 -1.45
C ALA A 28 2.21 -1.03 -2.85
N VAL A 29 1.14 -1.81 -2.94
CA VAL A 29 0.62 -2.36 -4.20
C VAL A 29 -0.90 -2.25 -4.27
N ARG A 30 -1.43 -2.30 -5.49
CA ARG A 30 -2.86 -2.35 -5.79
C ARG A 30 -3.14 -3.43 -6.84
N SER A 31 -4.22 -4.18 -6.65
CA SER A 31 -4.73 -5.15 -7.63
C SER A 31 -6.25 -5.10 -7.66
N GLY A 32 -6.79 -4.43 -8.69
CA GLY A 32 -8.20 -4.07 -8.74
C GLY A 32 -8.60 -3.27 -7.50
N ARG A 33 -9.59 -3.77 -6.75
CA ARG A 33 -10.09 -3.19 -5.49
C ARG A 33 -9.24 -3.48 -4.25
N HIS A 34 -8.21 -4.33 -4.38
CA HIS A 34 -7.36 -4.69 -3.24
C HIS A 34 -6.17 -3.76 -3.17
N MET A 35 -5.90 -3.22 -1.98
CA MET A 35 -4.73 -2.43 -1.67
C MET A 35 -3.99 -3.10 -0.52
N ALA A 36 -2.67 -3.20 -0.63
CA ALA A 36 -1.83 -3.78 0.40
C ALA A 36 -0.62 -2.88 0.69
N PHE A 37 -0.31 -2.73 1.98
CA PHE A 37 0.77 -1.89 2.48
C PHE A 37 1.64 -2.69 3.44
N ALA A 38 2.96 -2.55 3.33
CA ALA A 38 3.92 -3.11 4.27
C ALA A 38 4.10 -2.25 5.54
N PHE A 39 3.39 -1.14 5.63
CA PHE A 39 3.43 -0.20 6.73
C PHE A 39 2.04 0.05 7.30
N HIS A 40 2.00 0.75 8.41
CA HIS A 40 0.80 1.13 9.15
C HIS A 40 0.35 2.54 8.76
N PRO A 41 -0.53 2.72 7.74
CA PRO A 41 -1.03 4.03 7.34
C PRO A 41 -1.85 4.72 8.46
N GLU A 42 -2.42 3.96 9.38
CA GLU A 42 -3.23 4.43 10.51
C GLU A 42 -2.41 5.17 11.57
N LEU A 43 -1.10 4.87 11.68
CA LEU A 43 -0.22 5.47 12.70
C LEU A 43 0.43 6.79 12.25
N GLY A 44 0.24 7.20 10.99
CA GLY A 44 0.91 8.37 10.41
C GLY A 44 0.14 9.68 10.45
N GLY A 45 -1.11 9.68 10.91
CA GLY A 45 -2.00 10.86 10.94
C GLY A 45 -2.45 11.39 9.56
N ASP A 46 -1.93 10.84 8.46
CA ASP A 46 -2.27 11.20 7.08
C ASP A 46 -3.35 10.26 6.54
N LEU A 47 -4.50 10.82 6.16
CA LEU A 47 -5.67 10.07 5.71
C LEU A 47 -5.72 9.82 4.20
N ARG A 48 -4.74 10.28 3.41
CA ARG A 48 -4.80 10.16 1.93
C ARG A 48 -4.94 8.72 1.45
N LEU A 49 -4.26 7.75 2.08
CA LEU A 49 -4.36 6.34 1.72
C LEU A 49 -5.72 5.73 2.12
N HIS A 50 -6.29 6.16 3.24
CA HIS A 50 -7.63 5.75 3.66
C HIS A 50 -8.70 6.30 2.69
N ARG A 51 -8.57 7.57 2.28
CA ARG A 51 -9.45 8.15 1.26
C ARG A 51 -9.33 7.44 -0.08
N MET A 52 -8.10 7.19 -0.54
CA MET A 52 -7.85 6.44 -1.76
C MET A 52 -8.52 5.05 -1.75
N PHE A 53 -8.51 4.38 -0.59
CA PHE A 53 -9.22 3.11 -0.44
C PHE A 53 -10.74 3.28 -0.55
N LEU A 54 -11.34 4.25 0.16
CA LEU A 54 -12.79 4.50 0.11
C LEU A 54 -13.25 4.92 -1.30
N GLU A 55 -12.52 5.83 -1.94
CA GLU A 55 -12.77 6.26 -3.32
C GLU A 55 -12.72 5.07 -4.29
N SER A 56 -11.81 4.11 -4.06
CA SER A 56 -11.73 2.89 -4.89
C SER A 56 -12.93 1.96 -4.74
N LEU A 57 -13.70 2.09 -3.65
CA LEU A 57 -14.94 1.39 -3.40
C LEU A 57 -16.18 2.18 -3.86
N GLY A 58 -15.99 3.41 -4.36
CA GLY A 58 -17.09 4.31 -4.73
C GLY A 58 -17.82 4.90 -3.52
N VAL A 59 -17.16 5.01 -2.37
CA VAL A 59 -17.67 5.62 -1.13
C VAL A 59 -17.06 6.99 -0.91
#